data_AF-A0A954C5N1-F1
#
_entry.id   AF-A0A954C5N1-F1
#
_cell.length_a   1.000
_cell.length_b   1.000
_cell.length_c   1.000
_cell.angle_alpha   90.00
_cell.angle_beta   90.00
_cell.angle_gamma   90.00
#
_symmetry.space_group_name_H-M   'P 1'
#
loop_
_entity.id
_entity.type
_entity.pdbx_description
1 polymer ?
#
loop_
_entity_poly.entity_id
_entity_poly.type
_entity_poly.pdbx_seq_one_letter_code
_entity_poly.pdbx_strand_id
1 'polypeptide(L)'
;MSSFRLTPVVLLALAGCALFVRPDPAPDPSPDGAPAPNALSVEAIDSSKIAPGVSSPYWEKVRRGEPLVVAVSQSYPPFSAPRREGSPGPGWVGFDVELAQHLGQTLGVPIEFRGLRSREIPEALNDGSVDLALAGLTRTVYRAAQVNFTAPYLTVSQGALVERRLVEGSRGTDEERRRDTLSSYFDLAELAGLRVGVTAGTRPERIARDSFPVAEIRTYASIDEVSRALIAGEINALVHDAPYIRAWTAIHRSQAGRFSALLEPVTQEPISIALRKGDLEFLRFLDAYVEEVRLDGTVDRLYRKHFVDAAWLPDAALEGDQ
;
A
#
# COMPACT_ATOMS: atom_id res chain seq x y z
N MET A 1 77.28 -4.21 26.36
CA MET A 1 76.40 -3.14 26.87
C MET A 1 76.40 -2.01 25.85
N SER A 2 75.38 -1.94 25.02
CA SER A 2 75.18 -0.82 24.09
C SER A 2 73.68 -0.56 23.97
N SER A 3 73.31 0.68 24.24
CA SER A 3 71.95 1.19 24.39
C SER A 3 71.29 1.45 23.04
N PHE A 4 70.17 0.78 22.75
CA PHE A 4 69.27 1.16 21.66
C PHE A 4 68.16 2.07 22.19
N ARG A 5 68.06 3.28 21.64
CA ARG A 5 66.98 4.24 21.87
C ARG A 5 65.76 3.81 21.06
N LEU A 6 64.61 3.64 21.72
CA LEU A 6 63.30 3.53 21.09
C LEU A 6 62.66 4.91 21.01
N THR A 7 62.39 5.36 19.79
CA THR A 7 61.56 6.55 19.51
C THR A 7 60.09 6.13 19.58
N PRO A 8 59.19 6.89 20.24
CA PRO A 8 57.77 6.54 20.23
C PRO A 8 57.15 6.98 18.90
N VAL A 9 56.52 6.04 18.20
CA VAL A 9 55.59 6.34 17.10
C VAL A 9 54.26 6.72 17.74
N VAL A 10 53.85 7.98 17.57
CA VAL A 10 52.50 8.44 17.94
C VAL A 10 51.52 7.88 16.91
N LEU A 11 50.71 6.91 17.32
CA LEU A 11 49.59 6.41 16.52
C LEU A 11 48.42 7.39 16.70
N LEU A 12 48.15 8.21 15.68
CA LEU A 12 46.97 9.06 15.64
C LEU A 12 45.76 8.19 15.29
N ALA A 13 44.89 7.90 16.26
CA ALA A 13 43.61 7.26 16.01
C ALA A 13 42.64 8.26 15.37
N LEU A 14 42.47 8.18 14.04
CA LEU A 14 41.37 8.85 13.36
C LEU A 14 40.07 8.08 13.66
N ALA A 15 39.30 8.58 14.64
CA ALA A 15 37.93 8.17 14.83
C ALA A 15 37.10 8.66 13.63
N GLY A 16 36.92 7.79 12.63
CA GLY A 16 35.96 7.99 11.56
C GLY A 16 34.55 7.89 12.14
N CYS A 17 33.96 9.03 12.53
CA CYS A 17 32.52 9.15 12.69
C CYS A 17 31.86 8.89 11.33
N ALA A 18 31.44 7.65 11.10
CA ALA A 18 30.46 7.35 10.07
C ALA A 18 29.16 8.06 10.47
N LEU A 19 28.91 9.23 9.87
CA LEU A 19 27.60 9.85 9.86
C LEU A 19 26.66 8.93 9.08
N PHE A 20 26.05 7.98 9.78
CA PHE A 20 24.83 7.37 9.32
C PHE A 20 23.77 8.46 9.27
N VAL A 21 23.62 9.08 8.09
CA VAL A 21 22.40 9.84 7.76
C VAL A 21 21.29 8.81 7.75
N ARG A 22 20.58 8.69 8.87
CA ARG A 22 19.26 8.06 8.88
C ARG A 22 18.40 8.91 7.93
N PRO A 23 17.69 8.30 6.95
CA PRO A 23 16.65 9.04 6.26
C PRO A 23 15.70 9.57 7.33
N ASP A 24 15.41 10.88 7.30
CA ASP A 24 14.45 11.46 8.20
C ASP A 24 13.13 10.70 8.05
N PRO A 25 12.43 10.40 9.17
CA PRO A 25 11.06 9.93 9.06
C PRO A 25 10.27 10.97 8.26
N ALA A 26 9.41 10.49 7.35
CA ALA A 26 8.50 11.38 6.64
C ALA A 26 7.77 12.27 7.66
N PRO A 27 7.65 13.58 7.42
CA PRO A 27 6.98 14.47 8.35
C PRO A 27 5.55 13.98 8.62
N ASP A 28 5.12 14.06 9.88
CA ASP A 28 3.74 13.78 10.24
C ASP A 28 2.80 14.71 9.45
N PRO A 29 1.68 14.21 8.91
CA PRO A 29 0.76 15.02 8.14
C PRO A 29 0.16 16.14 9.00
N SER A 30 0.30 17.40 8.56
CA SER A 30 -0.14 18.61 9.29
C SER A 30 -1.59 18.51 9.80
N PRO A 31 -1.88 18.76 11.09
CA PRO A 31 -3.16 18.43 11.73
C PRO A 31 -4.39 19.15 11.14
N ASP A 32 -4.22 20.27 10.43
CA ASP A 32 -5.33 21.21 10.18
C ASP A 32 -5.98 21.15 8.79
N GLY A 33 -5.70 20.13 7.96
CA GLY A 33 -6.42 20.03 6.67
C GLY A 33 -6.03 21.07 5.61
N ALA A 34 -5.29 22.12 5.98
CA ALA A 34 -4.77 23.11 5.04
C ALA A 34 -3.86 22.43 4.01
N PRO A 35 -3.94 22.80 2.72
CA PRO A 35 -2.93 22.37 1.76
C PRO A 35 -1.56 22.73 2.33
N ALA A 36 -0.60 21.80 2.23
CA ALA A 36 0.78 22.14 2.54
C ALA A 36 1.10 23.46 1.82
N PRO A 37 1.80 24.42 2.44
CA PRO A 37 2.11 25.71 1.82
C PRO A 37 2.86 25.60 0.48
N ASN A 38 3.27 24.38 0.10
CA ASN A 38 3.98 24.03 -1.12
C ASN A 38 3.15 23.16 -2.09
N ALA A 39 1.84 22.98 -1.91
CA ALA A 39 1.03 22.21 -2.85
C ALA A 39 1.09 22.87 -4.24
N LEU A 40 1.85 22.26 -5.16
CA LEU A 40 1.99 22.75 -6.52
C LEU A 40 0.64 22.63 -7.23
N SER A 41 0.24 23.67 -7.95
CA SER A 41 -0.85 23.53 -8.93
C SER A 41 -0.40 22.53 -9.99
N VAL A 42 -1.24 21.54 -10.29
CA VAL A 42 -0.93 20.53 -11.32
C VAL A 42 -0.82 21.23 -12.68
N GLU A 43 0.40 21.51 -13.12
CA GLU A 43 0.68 22.00 -14.47
C GLU A 43 0.94 20.79 -15.36
N ALA A 44 0.12 20.63 -16.40
CA ALA A 44 0.32 19.55 -17.37
C ALA A 44 1.65 19.74 -18.11
N ILE A 45 2.39 18.65 -18.29
CA ILE A 45 3.60 18.65 -19.09
C ILE A 45 3.25 19.09 -20.52
N ASP A 46 3.92 20.14 -20.98
CA ASP A 46 3.93 20.51 -22.39
C ASP A 46 4.62 19.40 -23.19
N SER A 47 3.83 18.57 -23.88
CA SER A 47 4.33 17.40 -24.61
C SER A 47 5.34 17.76 -25.71
N SER A 48 5.35 19.01 -26.18
CA SER A 48 6.36 19.52 -27.12
C SER A 48 7.75 19.69 -26.50
N LYS A 49 7.84 19.77 -25.17
CA LYS A 49 9.10 19.87 -24.41
C LYS A 49 9.68 18.52 -24.01
N ILE A 50 8.99 17.40 -24.27
CA ILE A 50 9.55 16.06 -24.08
C ILE A 50 10.75 15.89 -25.01
N ALA A 51 11.93 15.65 -24.43
CA ALA A 51 13.19 15.66 -25.16
C ALA A 51 13.16 14.83 -26.46
N PRO A 52 13.68 15.37 -27.57
CA PRO A 52 13.71 14.65 -28.85
C PRO A 52 14.58 13.39 -28.72
N GLY A 53 14.12 12.28 -29.31
CA GLY A 53 14.84 11.00 -29.28
C GLY A 53 14.60 10.11 -28.06
N VAL A 54 13.82 10.56 -27.07
CA VAL A 54 13.31 9.69 -25.99
C VAL A 54 12.41 8.61 -26.61
N SER A 55 12.84 7.36 -26.55
CA SER A 55 12.08 6.21 -27.06
C SER A 55 11.37 5.51 -25.90
N SER A 56 10.08 5.79 -25.77
CA SER A 56 9.18 5.11 -24.82
C SER A 56 7.78 5.02 -25.43
N PRO A 57 7.13 3.85 -25.43
CA PRO A 57 5.73 3.70 -25.81
C PRO A 57 4.80 4.64 -25.03
N TYR A 58 5.12 4.94 -23.77
CA TYR A 58 4.30 5.79 -22.91
C TYR A 58 4.45 7.26 -23.29
N TRP A 59 5.68 7.73 -23.55
CA TRP A 59 5.90 9.09 -24.06
C TRP A 59 5.27 9.32 -25.44
N GLU A 60 5.26 8.28 -26.27
CA GLU A 60 4.58 8.33 -27.56
C GLU A 60 3.05 8.44 -27.41
N LYS A 61 2.44 7.75 -26.43
CA LYS A 61 1.01 7.97 -26.08
C LYS A 61 0.77 9.40 -25.60
N VAL A 62 1.61 9.91 -24.70
CA VAL A 62 1.52 11.28 -24.16
C VAL A 62 1.60 12.33 -25.27
N ARG A 63 2.54 12.20 -26.21
CA ARG A 63 2.65 13.09 -27.37
C ARG A 63 1.42 13.09 -28.27
N ARG A 64 0.75 11.95 -28.39
CA ARG A 64 -0.49 11.81 -29.18
C ARG A 64 -1.76 12.19 -28.40
N GLY A 65 -1.64 12.51 -27.11
CA GLY A 65 -2.79 12.76 -26.24
C GLY A 65 -3.65 11.50 -25.99
N GLU A 66 -3.06 10.32 -26.17
CA GLU A 66 -3.77 9.04 -25.98
C GLU A 66 -3.92 8.70 -24.50
N PRO A 67 -5.01 8.03 -24.10
CA PRO A 67 -5.19 7.59 -22.73
C PRO A 67 -4.10 6.62 -22.29
N LEU A 68 -3.70 6.75 -21.03
CA LEU A 68 -3.01 5.66 -20.32
C LEU A 68 -4.04 4.75 -19.66
N VAL A 69 -3.92 3.45 -19.91
CA VAL A 69 -4.75 2.43 -19.28
C VAL A 69 -4.11 2.03 -17.96
N VAL A 70 -4.73 2.38 -16.84
CA VAL A 70 -4.24 2.13 -15.49
C VAL A 70 -5.00 0.96 -14.85
N ALA A 71 -4.28 -0.08 -14.46
CA ALA A 71 -4.82 -1.13 -13.62
C ALA A 71 -5.03 -0.64 -12.18
N VAL A 72 -6.22 -0.88 -11.66
CA VAL A 72 -6.58 -0.73 -10.25
C VAL A 72 -7.03 -2.07 -9.69
N SER A 73 -6.96 -2.26 -8.37
CA SER A 73 -7.49 -3.47 -7.75
C SER A 73 -9.01 -3.48 -7.84
N GLN A 74 -9.60 -4.58 -8.30
CA GLN A 74 -11.05 -4.68 -8.53
C GLN A 74 -11.89 -4.39 -7.26
N SER A 75 -11.40 -4.78 -6.10
CA SER A 75 -11.96 -4.42 -4.80
C SER A 75 -10.83 -4.43 -3.78
N TYR A 76 -10.36 -3.25 -3.41
CA TYR A 76 -9.38 -3.05 -2.35
C TYR A 76 -9.54 -1.66 -1.72
N PRO A 77 -10.64 -1.39 -0.99
CA PRO A 77 -10.77 -0.14 -0.26
C PRO A 77 -9.70 0.00 0.84
N PRO A 78 -9.17 1.22 1.10
CA PRO A 78 -9.56 2.50 0.49
C PRO A 78 -8.74 2.87 -0.78
N PHE A 79 -7.93 1.94 -1.31
CA PHE A 79 -7.11 2.18 -2.51
C PHE A 79 -7.94 2.27 -3.78
N SER A 80 -8.83 1.31 -3.99
CA SER A 80 -9.76 1.30 -5.11
C SER A 80 -11.02 0.48 -4.81
N ALA A 81 -12.16 1.00 -5.24
CA ALA A 81 -13.44 0.32 -5.24
C ALA A 81 -14.24 0.76 -6.49
N PRO A 82 -15.13 -0.10 -7.01
CA PRO A 82 -16.08 0.35 -8.04
C PRO A 82 -16.89 1.53 -7.51
N ARG A 83 -17.10 2.54 -8.34
CA ARG A 83 -17.97 3.67 -8.00
C ARG A 83 -19.43 3.26 -8.13
N ARG A 84 -20.27 3.74 -7.22
CA ARG A 84 -21.73 3.61 -7.29
C ARG A 84 -22.26 4.29 -8.54
N GLU A 85 -23.19 3.62 -9.23
CA GLU A 85 -23.86 4.20 -10.39
C GLU A 85 -24.54 5.52 -10.01
N GLY A 86 -24.33 6.56 -10.83
CA GLY A 86 -24.84 7.91 -10.59
C GLY A 86 -23.98 8.80 -9.70
N SER A 87 -22.97 8.27 -8.99
CA SER A 87 -21.98 9.11 -8.29
C SER A 87 -21.05 9.81 -9.30
N PRO A 88 -20.64 11.08 -9.04
CA PRO A 88 -19.79 11.83 -9.96
C PRO A 88 -18.37 11.25 -10.04
N GLY A 89 -17.72 11.37 -11.20
CA GLY A 89 -16.33 10.93 -11.40
C GLY A 89 -16.19 9.66 -12.25
N PRO A 90 -14.98 9.07 -12.33
CA PRO A 90 -14.76 7.84 -13.09
C PRO A 90 -15.46 6.66 -12.42
N GLY A 91 -15.62 5.53 -13.13
CA GLY A 91 -16.24 4.30 -12.61
C GLY A 91 -15.56 3.65 -11.41
N TRP A 92 -14.55 4.30 -10.83
CA TRP A 92 -13.77 3.87 -9.68
C TRP A 92 -13.62 5.02 -8.67
N VAL A 93 -13.39 4.68 -7.41
CA VAL A 93 -13.08 5.61 -6.33
C VAL A 93 -11.99 5.04 -5.43
N GLY A 94 -11.13 5.88 -4.87
CA GLY A 94 -10.11 5.48 -3.92
C GLY A 94 -8.80 6.25 -4.10
N PHE A 95 -7.87 6.02 -3.18
CA PHE A 95 -6.58 6.71 -3.19
C PHE A 95 -5.80 6.51 -4.50
N ASP A 96 -5.72 5.28 -5.00
CA ASP A 96 -4.96 4.99 -6.22
C ASP A 96 -5.64 5.55 -7.46
N VAL A 97 -6.97 5.63 -7.45
CA VAL A 97 -7.77 6.24 -8.51
C VAL A 97 -7.44 7.73 -8.60
N GLU A 98 -7.47 8.44 -7.47
CA GLU A 98 -7.19 9.88 -7.44
C GLU A 98 -5.71 10.19 -7.72
N LEU A 99 -4.78 9.35 -7.25
CA LEU A 99 -3.36 9.49 -7.56
C LEU A 99 -3.08 9.24 -9.05
N ALA A 100 -3.77 8.27 -9.68
CA ALA A 100 -3.67 8.03 -11.11
C ALA A 100 -4.27 9.19 -11.92
N GLN A 101 -5.43 9.73 -11.51
CA GLN A 101 -6.00 10.92 -12.14
C GLN A 101 -5.06 12.12 -12.06
N HIS A 102 -4.40 12.32 -10.91
CA HIS A 102 -3.37 13.34 -10.75
C HIS A 102 -2.19 13.13 -11.70
N LEU A 103 -1.74 11.88 -11.87
CA LEU A 103 -0.70 11.54 -12.86
C LEU A 103 -1.15 11.86 -14.29
N GLY A 104 -2.39 11.55 -14.65
CA GLY A 104 -2.96 11.89 -15.96
C GLY A 104 -3.01 13.40 -16.21
N GLN A 105 -3.43 14.18 -15.20
CA GLN A 105 -3.39 15.63 -15.24
C GLN A 105 -1.96 16.17 -15.42
N THR A 106 -1.00 15.61 -14.68
CA THR A 106 0.43 15.94 -14.77
C THR A 106 0.97 15.65 -16.18
N LEU A 107 0.55 14.54 -16.79
CA LEU A 107 0.96 14.13 -18.14
C LEU A 107 0.16 14.83 -19.26
N GLY A 108 -0.94 15.51 -18.94
CA GLY A 108 -1.84 16.10 -19.93
C GLY A 108 -2.64 15.06 -20.74
N VAL A 109 -2.86 13.85 -20.20
CA VAL A 109 -3.60 12.77 -20.88
C VAL A 109 -4.71 12.18 -20.00
N PRO A 110 -5.78 11.64 -20.60
CA PRO A 110 -6.82 10.93 -19.85
C PRO A 110 -6.30 9.62 -19.26
N ILE A 111 -6.95 9.17 -18.18
CA ILE A 111 -6.73 7.86 -17.57
C ILE A 111 -7.96 6.99 -17.83
N GLU A 112 -7.73 5.80 -18.37
CA GLU A 112 -8.72 4.74 -18.47
C GLU A 112 -8.43 3.67 -17.43
N PHE A 113 -9.40 3.36 -16.57
CA PHE A 113 -9.20 2.39 -15.50
C PHE A 113 -9.63 0.98 -15.92
N ARG A 114 -8.81 -0.01 -15.58
CA ARG A 114 -9.14 -1.44 -15.69
C ARG A 114 -9.01 -2.12 -14.33
N GLY A 115 -10.13 -2.62 -13.81
CA GLY A 115 -10.14 -3.39 -12.57
C GLY A 115 -9.59 -4.80 -12.78
N LEU A 116 -8.54 -5.15 -12.04
CA LEU A 116 -7.90 -6.47 -12.09
C LEU A 116 -7.71 -7.05 -10.69
N ARG A 117 -7.53 -8.36 -10.60
CA ARG A 117 -7.02 -8.98 -9.38
C ARG A 117 -5.52 -8.77 -9.30
N SER A 118 -4.99 -8.60 -8.09
CA SER A 118 -3.56 -8.33 -7.85
C SER A 118 -2.60 -9.34 -8.51
N ARG A 119 -3.04 -10.59 -8.69
CA ARG A 119 -2.28 -11.67 -9.35
C ARG A 119 -2.23 -11.58 -10.88
N GLU A 120 -3.18 -10.88 -11.49
CA GLU A 120 -3.32 -10.74 -12.95
C GLU A 120 -2.51 -9.54 -13.48
N ILE A 121 -2.21 -8.57 -12.60
CA ILE A 121 -1.55 -7.32 -12.97
C ILE A 121 -0.20 -7.54 -13.68
N PRO A 122 0.72 -8.42 -13.22
CA PRO A 122 1.99 -8.62 -13.92
C PRO A 122 1.83 -9.11 -15.36
N GLU A 123 0.87 -10.00 -15.61
CA GLU A 123 0.57 -10.52 -16.95
C GLU A 123 -0.02 -9.42 -17.82
N ALA A 124 -1.02 -8.68 -17.30
CA ALA A 124 -1.67 -7.57 -18.01
C ALA A 124 -0.70 -6.43 -18.37
N LEU A 125 0.31 -6.18 -17.54
CA LEU A 125 1.36 -5.21 -17.87
C LEU A 125 2.26 -5.73 -19.00
N ASN A 126 2.61 -7.01 -18.97
CA ASN A 126 3.53 -7.61 -19.92
C ASN A 126 2.89 -7.85 -21.30
N ASP A 127 1.59 -8.14 -21.37
CA ASP A 127 0.84 -8.24 -22.63
C ASP A 127 0.38 -6.89 -23.20
N GLY A 128 0.50 -5.82 -22.40
CA GLY A 128 0.16 -4.45 -22.79
C GLY A 128 -1.33 -4.12 -22.74
N SER A 129 -2.16 -4.98 -22.13
CA SER A 129 -3.58 -4.71 -21.89
C SER A 129 -3.81 -3.60 -20.84
N VAL A 130 -2.78 -3.30 -20.04
CA VAL A 130 -2.68 -2.10 -19.20
C VAL A 130 -1.27 -1.49 -19.30
N ASP A 131 -1.17 -0.18 -19.17
CA ASP A 131 0.09 0.57 -19.26
C ASP A 131 0.84 0.62 -17.92
N LEU A 132 0.09 0.93 -16.86
CA LEU A 132 0.57 1.12 -15.49
C LEU A 132 -0.37 0.42 -14.50
N ALA A 133 0.09 0.21 -13.27
CA ALA A 133 -0.74 -0.25 -12.17
C ALA A 133 -0.56 0.62 -10.92
N LEU A 134 -1.67 1.16 -10.43
CA LEU A 134 -1.81 1.77 -9.11
C LEU A 134 -2.95 1.00 -8.42
N ALA A 135 -2.59 0.00 -7.63
CA ALA A 135 -3.54 -1.04 -7.21
C ALA A 135 -3.29 -1.58 -5.80
N GLY A 136 -2.75 -0.77 -4.89
CA GLY A 136 -2.32 -1.21 -3.56
C GLY A 136 -1.24 -2.29 -3.66
N LEU A 137 -0.42 -2.22 -4.72
CA LEU A 137 0.45 -3.31 -5.11
C LEU A 137 1.78 -3.23 -4.35
N THR A 138 1.97 -4.12 -3.37
CA THR A 138 3.26 -4.27 -2.71
C THR A 138 4.36 -4.65 -3.72
N ARG A 139 5.42 -3.86 -3.73
CA ARG A 139 6.70 -4.16 -4.38
C ARG A 139 7.41 -5.28 -3.63
N THR A 140 7.51 -6.44 -4.27
CA THR A 140 8.24 -7.61 -3.74
C THR A 140 9.32 -8.05 -4.73
N VAL A 141 10.36 -8.74 -4.27
CA VAL A 141 11.40 -9.29 -5.16
C VAL A 141 10.80 -10.21 -6.23
N TYR A 142 9.81 -11.03 -5.85
CA TYR A 142 9.10 -11.92 -6.77
C TYR A 142 8.37 -11.17 -7.89
N ARG A 143 7.67 -10.08 -7.57
CA ARG A 143 7.01 -9.24 -8.58
C ARG A 143 8.01 -8.40 -9.36
N ALA A 144 9.08 -7.92 -8.73
CA ALA A 144 10.13 -7.14 -9.37
C ALA A 144 10.91 -7.95 -10.42
N ALA A 145 10.89 -9.28 -10.35
CA ALA A 145 11.39 -10.14 -11.42
C ALA A 145 10.48 -10.14 -12.67
N GLN A 146 9.18 -9.83 -12.53
CA GLN A 146 8.18 -9.88 -13.61
C GLN A 146 7.89 -8.52 -14.23
N VAL A 147 7.86 -7.46 -13.40
CA VAL A 147 7.56 -6.07 -13.81
C VAL A 147 8.52 -5.11 -13.11
N ASN A 148 8.53 -3.84 -13.53
CA ASN A 148 9.25 -2.78 -12.85
C ASN A 148 8.35 -2.06 -11.86
N PHE A 149 8.95 -1.47 -10.82
CA PHE A 149 8.27 -0.69 -9.81
C PHE A 149 9.02 0.61 -9.54
N THR A 150 8.28 1.66 -9.25
CA THR A 150 8.82 2.90 -8.70
C THR A 150 9.33 2.72 -7.27
N ALA A 151 9.93 3.78 -6.72
CA ALA A 151 9.92 4.07 -5.30
C ALA A 151 8.49 4.02 -4.73
N PRO A 152 8.31 3.67 -3.45
CA PRO A 152 6.97 3.61 -2.87
C PRO A 152 6.37 5.00 -2.73
N TYR A 153 5.12 5.16 -3.18
CA TYR A 153 4.31 6.34 -2.88
C TYR A 153 3.66 6.24 -1.51
N LEU A 154 3.48 5.03 -0.99
CA LEU A 154 2.97 4.76 0.36
C LEU A 154 3.68 3.53 0.93
N THR A 155 3.94 3.53 2.24
CA THR A 155 4.37 2.33 2.97
C THR A 155 3.33 2.01 4.02
N VAL A 156 2.82 0.78 4.02
CA VAL A 156 1.80 0.33 4.97
C VAL A 156 2.32 -0.85 5.80
N SER A 157 1.60 -1.22 6.85
CA SER A 157 1.84 -2.47 7.59
C SER A 157 0.68 -3.43 7.34
N GLN A 158 0.94 -4.73 7.41
CA GLN A 158 -0.05 -5.77 7.70
C GLN A 158 -0.77 -5.47 9.02
N GLY A 159 -2.02 -5.89 9.09
CA GLY A 159 -2.88 -5.90 10.27
C GLY A 159 -3.80 -7.12 10.27
N ALA A 160 -4.69 -7.21 11.24
CA ALA A 160 -5.66 -8.29 11.33
C ALA A 160 -7.00 -7.85 11.92
N LEU A 161 -8.07 -8.50 11.49
CA LEU A 161 -9.33 -8.60 12.24
C LEU A 161 -9.36 -9.96 12.90
N VAL A 162 -9.71 -10.01 14.17
CA VAL A 162 -9.85 -11.26 14.93
C VAL A 162 -11.13 -11.20 15.74
N GLU A 163 -11.85 -12.32 15.86
CA GLU A 163 -13.04 -12.38 16.70
C GLU A 163 -12.70 -11.89 18.11
N ARG A 164 -13.48 -10.92 18.59
CA ARG A 164 -13.20 -10.21 19.84
C ARG A 164 -13.04 -11.16 21.04
N ARG A 165 -13.86 -12.21 21.11
CA ARG A 165 -13.78 -13.25 22.17
C ARG A 165 -12.44 -14.03 22.21
N LEU A 166 -11.64 -13.97 21.15
CA LEU A 166 -10.33 -14.61 21.10
C LEU A 166 -9.23 -13.70 21.63
N VAL A 167 -9.47 -12.40 21.72
CA VAL A 167 -8.50 -11.42 22.21
C VAL A 167 -8.92 -10.75 23.51
N GLU A 168 -10.20 -10.55 23.77
CA GLU A 168 -10.69 -10.09 25.07
C GLU A 168 -10.81 -11.29 26.02
N GLY A 169 -10.10 -11.23 27.14
CA GLY A 169 -10.14 -12.27 28.17
C GLY A 169 -11.53 -12.38 28.79
N SER A 170 -11.98 -13.62 29.04
CA SER A 170 -12.96 -13.84 30.11
C SER A 170 -12.27 -13.46 31.42
N ARG A 171 -12.84 -12.54 32.20
CA ARG A 171 -12.24 -12.02 33.44
C ARG A 171 -11.78 -13.16 34.37
N GLY A 172 -10.48 -13.31 34.69
CA GLY A 172 -10.08 -14.32 35.70
C GLY A 172 -8.61 -14.43 36.16
N THR A 173 -7.60 -14.47 35.27
CA THR A 173 -6.24 -14.97 35.56
C THR A 173 -5.12 -14.16 34.87
N ASP A 174 -3.86 -14.39 35.25
CA ASP A 174 -2.71 -13.58 34.78
C ASP A 174 -2.27 -13.89 33.33
N GLU A 175 -2.63 -15.05 32.76
CA GLU A 175 -2.56 -15.31 31.30
C GLU A 175 -3.68 -14.56 30.55
N GLU A 176 -4.82 -14.30 31.19
CA GLU A 176 -5.95 -13.58 30.61
C GLU A 176 -5.76 -12.06 30.61
N ARG A 177 -4.90 -11.51 31.49
CA ARG A 177 -4.46 -10.11 31.43
C ARG A 177 -3.49 -9.78 30.29
N ARG A 178 -2.79 -10.79 29.73
CA ARG A 178 -1.95 -10.63 28.52
C ARG A 178 -2.77 -10.51 27.23
N ARG A 179 -4.05 -10.84 27.27
CA ARG A 179 -4.95 -10.78 26.10
C ARG A 179 -5.39 -9.35 25.78
N ASP A 180 -5.38 -8.46 26.78
CA ASP A 180 -5.59 -7.01 26.61
C ASP A 180 -4.41 -6.28 25.94
N THR A 181 -3.33 -7.00 25.56
CA THR A 181 -2.14 -6.42 24.91
C THR A 181 -1.93 -6.87 23.46
N LEU A 182 -2.82 -7.67 22.88
CA LEU A 182 -2.70 -8.04 21.47
C LEU A 182 -3.09 -6.84 20.61
N SER A 183 -2.12 -6.26 19.91
CA SER A 183 -2.25 -5.05 19.11
C SER A 183 -1.70 -5.21 17.70
N SER A 184 -0.88 -6.24 17.47
CA SER A 184 -0.12 -6.45 16.25
C SER A 184 -0.57 -7.69 15.47
N TYR A 185 -0.28 -7.68 14.18
CA TYR A 185 -0.47 -8.83 13.30
C TYR A 185 0.24 -10.10 13.81
N PHE A 186 1.47 -9.97 14.33
CA PHE A 186 2.27 -11.12 14.77
C PHE A 186 1.74 -11.76 16.06
N ASP A 187 0.97 -11.01 16.84
CA ASP A 187 0.38 -11.47 18.10
C ASP A 187 -0.65 -12.59 17.88
N LEU A 188 -1.15 -12.75 16.66
CA LEU A 188 -1.97 -13.91 16.28
C LEU A 188 -1.24 -15.24 16.50
N ALA A 189 0.10 -15.27 16.49
CA ALA A 189 0.88 -16.48 16.78
C ALA A 189 0.68 -17.01 18.21
N GLU A 190 0.22 -16.16 19.14
CA GLU A 190 -0.05 -16.53 20.53
C GLU A 190 -1.43 -17.18 20.71
N LEU A 191 -2.28 -17.17 19.68
CA LEU A 191 -3.66 -17.63 19.76
C LEU A 191 -3.80 -19.07 19.22
N ALA A 192 -4.38 -19.94 20.05
CA ALA A 192 -4.75 -21.29 19.64
C ALA A 192 -6.11 -21.31 18.91
N GLY A 193 -6.29 -22.27 18.00
CA GLY A 193 -7.56 -22.52 17.32
C GLY A 193 -7.93 -21.47 16.26
N LEU A 194 -6.94 -20.72 15.76
CA LEU A 194 -7.14 -19.76 14.68
C LEU A 194 -7.45 -20.48 13.36
N ARG A 195 -8.48 -19.96 12.68
CA ARG A 195 -8.78 -20.20 11.27
C ARG A 195 -8.61 -18.86 10.58
N VAL A 196 -7.47 -18.67 9.92
CA VAL A 196 -7.05 -17.40 9.34
C VAL A 196 -7.42 -17.39 7.86
N GLY A 197 -8.24 -16.44 7.45
CA GLY A 197 -8.52 -16.18 6.04
C GLY A 197 -7.53 -15.20 5.41
N VAL A 198 -7.07 -15.53 4.22
CA VAL A 198 -6.18 -14.70 3.41
C VAL A 198 -6.56 -14.78 1.93
N THR A 199 -6.24 -13.74 1.16
CA THR A 199 -6.38 -13.76 -0.30
C THR A 199 -5.24 -14.57 -0.93
N ALA A 200 -5.56 -15.50 -1.83
CA ALA A 200 -4.59 -16.35 -2.51
C ALA A 200 -3.62 -15.55 -3.40
N GLY A 201 -2.36 -15.98 -3.46
CA GLY A 201 -1.29 -15.37 -4.24
C GLY A 201 -0.74 -14.06 -3.68
N THR A 202 -1.06 -13.72 -2.42
CA THR A 202 -0.68 -12.44 -1.82
C THR A 202 0.49 -12.58 -0.84
N ARG A 203 1.11 -11.45 -0.46
CA ARG A 203 2.13 -11.44 0.60
C ARG A 203 1.55 -11.81 1.98
N PRO A 204 0.36 -11.33 2.39
CA PRO A 204 -0.33 -11.81 3.60
C PRO A 204 -0.40 -13.33 3.71
N GLU A 205 -0.74 -14.04 2.62
CA GLU A 205 -0.81 -15.51 2.61
C GLU A 205 0.55 -16.16 2.97
N ARG A 206 1.63 -15.70 2.34
CA ARG A 206 2.98 -16.22 2.61
C ARG A 206 3.41 -15.94 4.05
N ILE A 207 3.24 -14.71 4.52
CA ILE A 207 3.61 -14.36 5.89
C ILE A 207 2.76 -15.17 6.89
N ALA A 208 1.46 -15.37 6.63
CA ALA A 208 0.60 -16.15 7.50
C ALA A 208 1.01 -17.63 7.58
N ARG A 209 1.40 -18.24 6.46
CA ARG A 209 1.93 -19.62 6.47
C ARG A 209 3.26 -19.74 7.22
N ASP A 210 4.13 -18.74 7.08
CA ASP A 210 5.45 -18.75 7.73
C ASP A 210 5.35 -18.44 9.23
N SER A 211 4.41 -17.57 9.64
CA SER A 211 4.33 -17.00 11.00
C SER A 211 3.32 -17.71 11.90
N PHE A 212 2.31 -18.39 11.34
CA PHE A 212 1.24 -19.05 12.10
C PHE A 212 1.14 -20.56 11.79
N PRO A 213 2.19 -21.36 12.08
CA PRO A 213 2.24 -22.77 11.70
C PRO A 213 1.15 -23.63 12.37
N VAL A 214 0.56 -23.16 13.47
CA VAL A 214 -0.51 -23.85 14.21
C VAL A 214 -1.92 -23.41 13.80
N ALA A 215 -2.04 -22.38 12.95
CA ALA A 215 -3.32 -21.89 12.49
C ALA A 215 -3.79 -22.64 11.24
N GLU A 216 -5.10 -22.82 11.09
CA GLU A 216 -5.70 -23.28 9.84
C GLU A 216 -5.75 -22.10 8.86
N ILE A 217 -4.86 -22.08 7.87
CA ILE A 217 -4.84 -21.04 6.83
C ILE A 217 -5.81 -21.40 5.71
N ARG A 218 -6.86 -20.59 5.53
CA ARG A 218 -7.82 -20.69 4.43
C ARG A 218 -7.60 -19.59 3.40
N THR A 219 -7.49 -19.99 2.14
CA THR A 219 -7.23 -19.08 1.03
C THR A 219 -8.49 -18.85 0.21
N TYR A 220 -8.77 -17.60 -0.13
CA TYR A 220 -9.92 -17.20 -0.93
C TYR A 220 -9.48 -16.47 -2.21
N ALA A 221 -10.35 -16.36 -3.22
CA ALA A 221 -9.99 -15.78 -4.50
C ALA A 221 -9.99 -14.24 -4.48
N SER A 222 -10.73 -13.62 -3.56
CA SER A 222 -10.80 -12.17 -3.36
C SER A 222 -10.91 -11.82 -1.89
N ILE A 223 -10.58 -10.57 -1.54
CA ILE A 223 -10.72 -10.08 -0.17
C ILE A 223 -12.19 -10.02 0.30
N ASP A 224 -13.13 -9.78 -0.63
CA ASP A 224 -14.56 -9.80 -0.34
C ASP A 224 -15.04 -11.20 0.06
N GLU A 225 -14.50 -12.26 -0.54
CA GLU A 225 -14.75 -13.64 -0.11
C GLU A 225 -14.20 -13.91 1.29
N VAL A 226 -13.00 -13.40 1.62
CA VAL A 226 -12.44 -13.52 2.99
C VAL A 226 -13.35 -12.78 3.98
N SER A 227 -13.81 -11.57 3.65
CA SER A 227 -14.73 -10.78 4.47
C SER A 227 -16.03 -11.54 4.74
N ARG A 228 -16.66 -12.11 3.70
CA ARG A 228 -17.89 -12.92 3.86
C ARG A 228 -17.67 -14.14 4.73
N ALA A 229 -16.56 -14.86 4.55
CA ALA A 229 -16.22 -16.01 5.38
C ALA A 229 -16.02 -15.63 6.86
N LEU A 230 -15.42 -14.46 7.13
CA LEU A 230 -15.27 -13.92 8.49
C LEU A 230 -16.64 -13.60 9.12
N ILE A 231 -17.51 -12.91 8.38
CA ILE A 231 -18.86 -12.55 8.86
C ILE A 231 -19.69 -13.81 9.16
N ALA A 232 -19.59 -14.81 8.28
CA ALA A 232 -20.25 -16.12 8.41
C ALA A 232 -19.65 -17.02 9.52
N GLY A 233 -18.50 -16.66 10.09
CA GLY A 233 -17.83 -17.43 11.16
C GLY A 233 -17.07 -18.66 10.67
N GLU A 234 -16.89 -18.81 9.35
CA GLU A 234 -16.08 -19.88 8.76
C GLU A 234 -14.60 -19.74 9.17
N ILE A 235 -14.12 -18.52 9.17
CA ILE A 235 -12.82 -18.10 9.72
C ILE A 235 -13.06 -17.21 10.95
N ASN A 236 -12.08 -17.14 11.85
CA ASN A 236 -12.15 -16.31 13.06
C ASN A 236 -11.05 -15.25 13.12
N ALA A 237 -10.20 -15.18 12.10
CA ALA A 237 -9.29 -14.08 11.85
C ALA A 237 -9.15 -13.83 10.34
N LEU A 238 -9.01 -12.56 9.95
CA LEU A 238 -8.71 -12.10 8.60
C LEU A 238 -7.42 -11.29 8.66
N VAL A 239 -6.46 -11.58 7.79
CA VAL A 239 -5.21 -10.84 7.70
C VAL A 239 -5.15 -10.08 6.38
N HIS A 240 -4.84 -8.79 6.48
CA HIS A 240 -4.60 -7.93 5.32
C HIS A 240 -3.84 -6.67 5.74
N ASP A 241 -3.43 -5.83 4.80
CA ASP A 241 -2.84 -4.52 5.10
C ASP A 241 -3.76 -3.70 6.04
N ALA A 242 -3.17 -3.07 7.05
CA ALA A 242 -3.84 -2.32 8.10
C ALA A 242 -4.83 -1.25 7.58
N PRO A 243 -4.57 -0.55 6.46
CA PRO A 243 -5.58 0.28 5.81
C PRO A 243 -6.88 -0.42 5.44
N TYR A 244 -6.79 -1.64 4.89
CA TYR A 244 -7.97 -2.44 4.59
C TYR A 244 -8.72 -2.75 5.87
N ILE A 245 -8.01 -3.19 6.91
CA ILE A 245 -8.59 -3.56 8.20
C ILE A 245 -9.34 -2.38 8.83
N ARG A 246 -8.78 -1.16 8.74
CA ARG A 246 -9.46 0.08 9.15
C ARG A 246 -10.68 0.40 8.28
N ALA A 247 -10.55 0.28 6.96
CA ALA A 247 -11.68 0.52 6.06
C ALA A 247 -12.82 -0.49 6.27
N TRP A 248 -12.48 -1.76 6.52
CA TRP A 248 -13.44 -2.84 6.76
C TRP A 248 -14.38 -2.53 7.92
N THR A 249 -13.86 -2.01 9.05
CA THR A 249 -14.71 -1.65 10.19
C THR A 249 -15.63 -0.47 9.89
N ALA A 250 -15.23 0.43 8.98
CA ALA A 250 -16.08 1.52 8.51
C ALA A 250 -17.16 1.06 7.50
N ILE A 251 -16.86 0.04 6.68
CA ILE A 251 -17.78 -0.58 5.70
C ILE A 251 -18.80 -1.50 6.38
N HIS A 252 -18.38 -2.25 7.40
CA HIS A 252 -19.19 -3.26 8.08
C HIS A 252 -19.49 -2.85 9.53
N ARG A 253 -20.07 -1.66 9.71
CA ARG A 253 -20.27 -1.07 11.06
C ARG A 253 -21.10 -1.95 11.99
N SER A 254 -22.10 -2.69 11.48
CA SER A 254 -22.90 -3.61 12.29
C SER A 254 -22.08 -4.79 12.81
N GLN A 255 -21.01 -5.15 12.08
CA GLN A 255 -20.12 -6.27 12.41
C GLN A 255 -18.88 -5.82 13.20
N ALA A 256 -18.52 -4.53 13.16
CA ALA A 256 -17.34 -4.01 13.84
C ALA A 256 -17.32 -4.32 15.36
N GLY A 257 -18.48 -4.47 15.99
CA GLY A 257 -18.62 -4.91 17.38
C GLY A 257 -18.26 -6.38 17.66
N ARG A 258 -18.06 -7.22 16.63
CA ARG A 258 -17.71 -8.65 16.80
C ARG A 258 -16.21 -8.91 16.69
N PHE A 259 -15.45 -7.96 16.15
CA PHE A 259 -14.05 -8.14 15.81
C PHE A 259 -13.18 -7.07 16.48
N SER A 260 -11.95 -7.43 16.79
CA SER A 260 -10.91 -6.50 17.22
C SER A 260 -9.92 -6.31 16.08
N ALA A 261 -9.57 -5.06 15.81
CA ALA A 261 -8.61 -4.69 14.77
C ALA A 261 -7.22 -4.55 15.38
N LEU A 262 -6.30 -5.41 14.95
CA LEU A 262 -4.88 -5.40 15.31
C LEU A 262 -4.13 -4.59 14.23
N LEU A 263 -3.68 -3.39 14.59
CA LEU A 263 -3.26 -2.35 13.64
C LEU A 263 -1.87 -1.77 13.94
N GLU A 264 -1.16 -2.31 14.91
CA GLU A 264 0.20 -1.86 15.23
C GLU A 264 1.14 -2.09 14.02
N PRO A 265 1.93 -1.08 13.62
CA PRO A 265 2.72 -1.13 12.40
C PRO A 265 4.01 -1.95 12.59
N VAL A 266 3.89 -3.28 12.48
CA VAL A 266 4.99 -4.24 12.70
C VAL A 266 5.64 -4.76 11.41
N THR A 267 5.13 -4.37 10.24
CA THR A 267 5.69 -4.77 8.94
C THR A 267 5.82 -3.57 8.00
N GLN A 268 6.56 -3.75 6.91
CA GLN A 268 6.69 -2.75 5.85
C GLN A 268 6.27 -3.34 4.50
N GLU A 269 5.24 -2.72 3.94
CA GLU A 269 4.62 -3.01 2.66
C GLU A 269 4.80 -1.79 1.75
N PRO A 270 5.88 -1.74 0.94
CA PRO A 270 6.09 -0.64 0.01
C PRO A 270 5.10 -0.76 -1.14
N ILE A 271 4.12 0.13 -1.17
CA ILE A 271 3.11 0.24 -2.24
C ILE A 271 3.68 1.15 -3.33
N SER A 272 3.72 0.69 -4.57
CA SER A 272 4.44 1.36 -5.66
C SER A 272 3.68 1.28 -6.98
N ILE A 273 3.94 2.22 -7.88
CA ILE A 273 3.43 2.17 -9.25
C ILE A 273 4.20 1.06 -9.97
N ALA A 274 3.50 0.19 -10.69
CA ALA A 274 4.12 -0.83 -11.51
C ALA A 274 3.95 -0.52 -13.01
N LEU A 275 4.97 -0.86 -13.79
CA LEU A 275 4.96 -0.81 -15.24
C LEU A 275 5.72 -2.01 -15.81
N ARG A 276 5.50 -2.33 -17.08
CA ARG A 276 6.18 -3.46 -17.72
C ARG A 276 7.70 -3.24 -17.79
N LYS A 277 8.46 -4.32 -17.92
CA LYS A 277 9.91 -4.22 -18.09
C LYS A 277 10.28 -3.63 -19.46
N GLY A 278 11.49 -3.09 -19.55
CA GLY A 278 12.06 -2.57 -20.80
C GLY A 278 11.92 -1.07 -21.01
N ASP A 279 11.20 -0.36 -20.14
CA ASP A 279 11.08 1.10 -20.19
C ASP A 279 11.60 1.77 -18.91
N LEU A 280 12.93 1.87 -18.82
CA LEU A 280 13.59 2.53 -17.68
C LEU A 280 13.47 4.05 -17.72
N GLU A 281 13.20 4.62 -18.90
CA GLU A 281 13.06 6.07 -19.06
C GLU A 281 11.75 6.55 -18.43
N PHE A 282 10.64 5.89 -18.75
CA PHE A 282 9.36 6.22 -18.14
C PHE A 282 9.33 5.86 -16.65
N LEU A 283 10.02 4.78 -16.24
CA LEU A 283 10.20 4.47 -14.82
C LEU A 283 10.87 5.62 -14.05
N ARG A 284 11.95 6.20 -14.58
CA ARG A 284 12.64 7.33 -13.94
C ARG A 284 11.74 8.55 -13.79
N PHE A 285 10.92 8.81 -14.80
CA PHE A 285 9.91 9.86 -14.71
C PHE A 285 8.89 9.57 -13.60
N LEU A 286 8.37 8.34 -13.55
CA LEU A 286 7.43 7.96 -12.49
C LEU A 286 8.07 8.03 -11.10
N ASP A 287 9.36 7.71 -10.96
CA ASP A 287 10.11 7.89 -9.71
C ASP A 287 10.17 9.37 -9.29
N ALA A 288 10.50 10.27 -10.23
CA ALA A 288 10.50 11.72 -9.98
C ALA A 288 9.10 12.23 -9.62
N TYR A 289 8.07 11.78 -10.33
CA TYR A 289 6.67 12.07 -10.02
C TYR A 289 6.30 11.62 -8.59
N VAL A 290 6.66 10.39 -8.20
CA VAL A 290 6.39 9.86 -6.86
C VAL A 290 7.11 10.68 -5.78
N GLU A 291 8.34 11.12 -6.04
CA GLU A 291 9.06 12.01 -5.14
C GLU A 291 8.35 13.37 -4.99
N GLU A 292 7.93 13.98 -6.11
CA GLU A 292 7.26 15.28 -6.13
C GLU A 292 5.93 15.25 -5.37
N VAL A 293 5.04 14.29 -5.65
CA VAL A 293 3.73 14.20 -4.97
C VAL A 293 3.83 13.85 -3.48
N ARG A 294 4.98 13.37 -3.04
CA ARG A 294 5.29 13.17 -1.62
C ARG A 294 5.81 14.45 -0.98
N LEU A 295 6.58 15.27 -1.70
CA LEU A 295 7.14 16.52 -1.20
C LEU A 295 6.12 17.66 -1.17
N ASP A 296 5.19 17.71 -2.13
CA ASP A 296 4.18 18.78 -2.25
C ASP A 296 2.95 18.57 -1.34
N GLY A 297 2.86 17.44 -0.63
CA GLY A 297 1.76 17.07 0.25
C GLY A 297 0.52 16.48 -0.45
N THR A 298 0.60 16.16 -1.74
CA THR A 298 -0.48 15.51 -2.49
C THR A 298 -0.80 14.13 -1.93
N VAL A 299 0.22 13.31 -1.65
CA VAL A 299 0.04 12.00 -1.00
C VAL A 299 -0.61 12.16 0.37
N ASP A 300 -0.20 13.12 1.19
CA ASP A 300 -0.75 13.32 2.54
C ASP A 300 -2.22 13.74 2.51
N ARG A 301 -2.59 14.62 1.57
CA ARG A 301 -3.97 15.07 1.35
C ARG A 301 -4.86 13.90 0.94
N LEU A 302 -4.41 13.09 -0.02
CA LEU A 302 -5.13 11.89 -0.44
C LEU A 302 -5.19 10.87 0.69
N TYR A 303 -4.11 10.71 1.46
CA TYR A 303 -4.06 9.80 2.59
C TYR A 303 -5.11 10.19 3.65
N ARG A 304 -5.17 11.45 4.05
CA ARG A 304 -6.20 11.94 4.99
C ARG A 304 -7.61 11.66 4.47
N LYS A 305 -7.90 12.07 3.23
CA LYS A 305 -9.21 11.90 2.60
C LYS A 305 -9.67 10.44 2.58
N HIS A 306 -8.76 9.52 2.27
CA HIS A 306 -9.11 8.11 2.04
C HIS A 306 -8.96 7.20 3.25
N PHE A 307 -7.93 7.41 4.08
CA PHE A 307 -7.56 6.51 5.16
C PHE A 307 -7.97 7.03 6.55
N VAL A 308 -8.24 8.33 6.68
CA VAL A 308 -8.66 8.96 7.94
C VAL A 308 -10.14 9.33 7.89
N ASP A 309 -10.53 10.15 6.91
CA ASP A 309 -11.89 10.72 6.85
C ASP A 309 -12.93 9.76 6.23
N ALA A 310 -12.47 8.75 5.49
CA ALA A 310 -13.30 7.80 4.75
C ALA A 310 -14.35 8.47 3.85
N ALA A 311 -14.04 9.65 3.29
CA ALA A 311 -14.98 10.48 2.52
C ALA A 311 -15.47 9.82 1.21
N TRP A 312 -14.80 8.78 0.76
CA TRP A 312 -15.12 8.00 -0.43
C TRP A 312 -16.24 6.96 -0.21
N LEU A 313 -16.55 6.61 1.04
CA LEU A 313 -17.48 5.53 1.36
C LEU A 313 -18.88 5.71 0.74
N PRO A 314 -19.49 6.91 0.72
CA PRO A 314 -20.80 7.12 0.07
C PRO A 314 -20.79 6.92 -1.44
N ASP A 315 -19.63 7.01 -2.08
CA ASP A 315 -19.49 6.87 -3.53
C ASP A 315 -19.09 5.46 -3.96
N ALA A 316 -18.74 4.57 -3.02
CA ALA A 316 -18.28 3.23 -3.34
C ALA A 316 -19.43 2.22 -3.43
N ALA A 317 -19.42 1.40 -4.48
CA ALA A 317 -20.29 0.25 -4.64
C ALA A 317 -19.68 -0.96 -3.93
N LEU A 318 -19.77 -0.99 -2.60
CA LEU A 318 -19.29 -2.08 -1.76
C LEU A 318 -20.47 -2.88 -1.15
N GLU A 319 -20.25 -4.18 -0.99
CA GLU A 319 -21.12 -5.07 -0.21
C GLU A 319 -20.82 -4.83 1.28
N GLY A 320 -21.62 -4.00 1.95
CA GLY A 320 -21.47 -3.64 3.37
C GLY A 320 -22.78 -3.14 3.96
N ASP A 321 -22.76 -2.72 5.22
CA ASP A 321 -23.92 -2.08 5.84
C ASP A 321 -24.05 -0.67 5.26
N GLN A 322 -24.90 -0.51 4.24
CA GLN A 322 -25.26 0.82 3.70
C GLN A 322 -26.15 1.58 4.68
#